data_AF-A0A3M1B593-F1
#
_entry.id   AF-A0A3M1B593-F1
#
_cell.length_a   1.000
_cell.length_b   1.000
_cell.length_c   1.000
_cell.angle_alpha   90.00
_cell.angle_beta   90.00
_cell.angle_gamma   90.00
#
_symmetry.space_group_name_H-M   'P 1'
#
loop_
_entity.id
_entity.type
_entity.pdbx_description
1 polymer ?
#
loop_
_entity_poly.entity_id
_entity_poly.type
_entity_poly.pdbx_seq_one_letter_code
_entity_poly.pdbx_strand_id
1 'polypeptide(L)'
;YPYPPPPLSQSNPELPPSICKIVEKMMAKHPQDRYQNFDDIFQELELAKIELSSQTTPNSQNSPYKILKLEKTKIKQLEEENQNLHNKLSLYLKLLWINIFLLFLSLLTLLYLWNK
;
A
#
# COMPACT_ATOMS: atom_id res chain seq x y z
N TYR A 1 20.13 -43.42 -5.63
CA TYR A 1 18.70 -43.21 -5.96
C TYR A 1 18.60 -42.25 -7.15
N PRO A 2 18.36 -42.73 -8.39
CA PRO A 2 18.41 -41.87 -9.58
C PRO A 2 17.03 -41.36 -10.07
N TYR A 3 15.93 -41.66 -9.37
CA TYR A 3 14.59 -41.27 -9.82
C TYR A 3 14.13 -39.96 -9.17
N PRO A 4 13.62 -38.98 -9.93
CA PRO A 4 12.98 -37.80 -9.35
C PRO A 4 11.76 -38.24 -8.53
N PRO A 5 11.48 -37.58 -7.39
CA PRO A 5 10.29 -37.90 -6.61
C PRO A 5 9.03 -37.71 -7.44
N PRO A 6 7.98 -38.52 -7.23
CA PRO A 6 6.72 -38.34 -7.91
C PRO A 6 6.14 -36.94 -7.59
N PRO A 7 5.47 -36.29 -8.55
CA PRO A 7 4.74 -35.04 -8.33
C PRO A 7 3.79 -35.15 -7.14
N LEU A 8 3.61 -34.06 -6.40
CA LEU A 8 2.79 -34.06 -5.20
C LEU A 8 1.31 -34.36 -5.50
N SER A 9 0.85 -33.97 -6.69
CA SER A 9 -0.47 -34.31 -7.21
C SER A 9 -0.72 -35.81 -7.36
N GLN A 10 0.33 -36.62 -7.56
CA GLN A 10 0.23 -38.08 -7.63
C GLN A 10 0.26 -38.72 -6.25
N SER A 11 0.98 -38.11 -5.30
CA SER A 11 1.04 -38.60 -3.93
C SER A 11 -0.20 -38.24 -3.10
N ASN A 12 -0.81 -37.08 -3.36
CA ASN A 12 -2.05 -36.66 -2.72
C ASN A 12 -2.95 -35.89 -3.71
N PRO A 13 -3.96 -36.56 -4.29
CA PRO A 13 -4.85 -35.97 -5.29
C PRO A 13 -5.88 -35.00 -4.70
N GLU A 14 -6.05 -34.96 -3.36
CA GLU A 14 -6.96 -34.03 -2.69
C GLU A 14 -6.37 -32.63 -2.54
N LEU A 15 -5.07 -32.45 -2.81
CA LEU A 15 -4.42 -31.16 -2.69
C LEU A 15 -4.76 -30.25 -3.88
N PRO A 16 -5.07 -28.97 -3.62
CA PRO A 16 -5.26 -27.99 -4.68
C PRO A 16 -4.01 -27.85 -5.54
N PRO A 17 -4.17 -27.74 -6.88
CA PRO A 17 -3.03 -27.67 -7.80
C PRO A 17 -2.14 -26.45 -7.56
N SER A 18 -2.68 -25.33 -7.04
CA SER A 18 -1.91 -24.15 -6.67
C SER A 18 -0.94 -24.42 -5.52
N ILE A 19 -1.34 -25.21 -4.53
CA ILE A 19 -0.46 -25.60 -3.41
C ILE A 19 0.63 -26.55 -3.89
N CYS A 20 0.29 -27.52 -4.75
CA CYS A 20 1.27 -28.44 -5.33
C CYS A 20 2.39 -27.68 -6.06
N LYS A 21 2.02 -26.70 -6.90
CA LYS A 21 2.99 -25.87 -7.64
C LYS A 21 3.90 -25.07 -6.71
N ILE A 22 3.36 -24.47 -5.66
CA ILE A 22 4.15 -23.69 -4.71
C ILE A 22 5.19 -24.60 -4.03
N VAL A 23 4.79 -25.79 -3.58
CA VAL A 23 5.71 -26.74 -2.92
C VAL A 23 6.74 -27.30 -3.90
N GLU A 24 6.35 -27.65 -5.13
CA GLU A 24 7.28 -28.11 -6.16
C GLU A 24 8.34 -27.05 -6.49
N LYS A 25 7.94 -25.78 -6.61
CA LYS A 25 8.84 -24.65 -6.83
C LYS A 25 9.76 -24.39 -5.63
N MET A 26 9.29 -24.59 -4.40
CA MET A 26 10.16 -24.53 -3.21
C MET A 26 11.17 -25.67 -3.15
N MET A 27 10.80 -26.86 -3.64
CA MET A 27 11.63 -28.07 -3.63
C MET A 27 12.50 -28.23 -4.89
N ALA A 28 12.51 -27.24 -5.79
CA ALA A 28 13.26 -27.33 -7.03
C ALA A 28 14.76 -27.54 -6.76
N LYS A 29 15.36 -28.48 -7.51
CA LYS A 29 16.75 -28.91 -7.32
C LYS A 29 17.75 -27.81 -7.64
N HIS A 30 17.44 -26.98 -8.64
CA HIS A 30 18.28 -25.87 -9.03
C HIS A 30 17.84 -24.60 -8.31
N PRO A 31 18.79 -23.80 -7.78
CA PRO A 31 18.45 -22.59 -7.04
C PRO A 31 17.73 -21.54 -7.90
N GLN A 32 17.94 -21.54 -9.22
CA GLN A 32 17.30 -20.61 -10.15
C GLN A 32 15.81 -20.89 -10.33
N ASP A 33 15.40 -22.15 -10.12
CA ASP A 33 14.01 -22.60 -10.26
C ASP A 33 13.22 -22.44 -8.96
N ARG A 34 13.90 -22.08 -7.86
CA ARG A 34 13.28 -21.75 -6.58
C ARG A 34 12.90 -20.27 -6.53
N TYR A 35 12.05 -19.94 -5.56
CA TYR A 35 11.78 -18.55 -5.23
C TYR A 35 13.06 -17.82 -4.83
N GLN A 36 13.31 -16.68 -5.48
CA GLN A 36 14.48 -15.85 -5.21
C GLN A 36 14.30 -15.04 -3.92
N ASN A 37 13.06 -14.65 -3.64
CA ASN A 37 12.70 -13.87 -2.44
C ASN A 37 11.56 -14.54 -1.67
N PHE A 38 11.55 -14.33 -0.36
CA PHE A 38 10.48 -14.83 0.50
C PHE A 38 9.15 -14.14 0.22
N ASP A 39 9.16 -12.85 -0.16
CA ASP A 39 7.94 -12.09 -0.49
C ASP A 39 7.15 -12.74 -1.64
N ASP A 40 7.85 -13.32 -2.61
CA ASP A 40 7.24 -14.01 -3.75
C ASP A 40 6.49 -15.28 -3.29
N ILE A 41 7.03 -16.00 -2.29
CA ILE A 41 6.38 -17.18 -1.69
C ILE A 41 5.11 -16.75 -0.95
N PHE A 42 5.20 -15.72 -0.12
CA PHE A 42 4.06 -15.22 0.64
C PHE A 42 2.93 -14.73 -0.27
N GLN A 43 3.28 -14.04 -1.35
CA GLN A 43 2.32 -13.60 -2.35
C GLN A 43 1.62 -14.78 -3.02
N GLU A 44 2.38 -15.81 -3.44
CA GLU A 44 1.82 -17.00 -4.11
C GLU A 44 0.92 -17.83 -3.16
N LEU A 45 1.31 -17.95 -1.89
CA LEU A 45 0.51 -18.62 -0.84
C LEU A 45 -0.79 -17.88 -0.52
N GLU A 46 -0.77 -16.54 -0.41
CA GLU A 46 -1.98 -15.75 -0.17
C GLU A 46 -2.95 -15.84 -1.37
N LEU A 47 -2.43 -15.92 -2.60
CA LEU A 47 -3.25 -16.15 -3.79
C LEU A 47 -3.91 -17.54 -3.77
N ALA A 48 -3.15 -18.58 -3.43
CA ALA A 48 -3.67 -19.95 -3.31
C ALA A 48 -4.76 -20.05 -2.22
N LYS A 49 -4.57 -19.34 -1.10
CA LYS A 49 -5.56 -19.25 -0.01
C LYS A 49 -6.85 -18.56 -0.45
N ILE A 50 -6.76 -17.49 -1.24
CA ILE A 50 -7.94 -16.80 -1.79
C ILE A 50 -8.69 -17.72 -2.76
N GLU A 51 -7.97 -18.39 -3.66
CA GLU A 51 -8.53 -19.37 -4.60
C GLU A 51 -9.31 -20.46 -3.86
N LEU A 52 -8.70 -21.02 -2.81
CA LEU A 52 -9.34 -22.08 -2.02
C LEU A 52 -10.57 -21.59 -1.24
N SER A 53 -10.50 -20.38 -0.68
CA SER A 53 -11.63 -19.76 0.03
C SER A 53 -12.79 -19.40 -0.89
N SER A 54 -12.52 -19.15 -2.18
CA SER A 54 -13.55 -18.84 -3.18
C SER A 54 -14.34 -20.08 -3.58
N GLN A 55 -13.76 -21.28 -3.41
CA GLN A 55 -14.40 -22.54 -3.77
C GLN A 55 -15.29 -23.10 -2.64
N THR A 56 -15.12 -22.65 -1.39
CA THR A 56 -15.76 -23.30 -0.22
C THR A 56 -16.91 -22.53 0.43
N THR A 57 -17.13 -21.21 0.25
CA THR A 57 -18.34 -20.49 0.74
C THR A 57 -18.45 -19.04 0.23
N PRO A 58 -19.65 -18.44 0.10
CA PRO A 58 -19.87 -17.11 -0.49
C PRO A 58 -19.64 -15.91 0.45
N ASN A 59 -19.04 -16.06 1.64
CA ASN A 59 -18.88 -14.96 2.60
C ASN A 59 -17.46 -14.83 3.18
N SER A 60 -16.45 -14.80 2.31
CA SER A 60 -15.07 -14.48 2.68
C SER A 60 -14.83 -12.96 2.62
N GLN A 61 -15.40 -12.22 3.58
CA GLN A 61 -15.18 -10.77 3.74
C GLN A 61 -13.91 -10.42 4.52
N ASN A 62 -13.26 -11.40 5.16
CA ASN A 62 -12.12 -11.18 6.06
C ASN A 62 -10.79 -11.65 5.47
N SER A 63 -10.51 -11.29 4.21
CA SER A 63 -9.15 -11.46 3.69
C SER A 63 -8.25 -10.40 4.35
N PRO A 64 -7.23 -10.80 5.14
CA PRO A 64 -6.33 -9.86 5.82
C PRO A 64 -5.62 -8.92 4.85
N TYR A 65 -5.43 -9.35 3.60
CA TYR A 65 -4.94 -8.49 2.52
C TYR A 65 -5.87 -7.30 2.24
N LYS A 66 -7.20 -7.50 2.27
CA LYS A 66 -8.17 -6.40 2.10
C LYS A 66 -8.08 -5.43 3.27
N ILE A 67 -7.93 -5.92 4.50
CA ILE A 67 -7.81 -5.10 5.71
C ILE A 67 -6.53 -4.25 5.64
N LEU A 68 -5.38 -4.88 5.33
CA LEU A 68 -4.10 -4.18 5.16
C LEU A 68 -4.15 -3.13 4.03
N LYS A 69 -4.84 -3.44 2.93
CA LYS A 69 -5.03 -2.49 1.83
C LYS A 69 -5.95 -1.34 2.23
N LEU A 70 -6.99 -1.61 3.02
CA LEU A 70 -7.88 -0.59 3.56
C LEU A 70 -7.16 0.35 4.53
N GLU A 71 -6.33 -0.18 5.44
CA GLU A 71 -5.51 0.63 6.34
C GLU A 71 -4.51 1.50 5.59
N LYS A 72 -3.80 0.95 4.59
CA LYS A 72 -2.91 1.74 3.73
C LYS A 72 -3.65 2.85 2.99
N THR A 73 -4.89 2.61 2.56
CA THR A 73 -5.70 3.62 1.87
C THR A 73 -6.14 4.73 2.82
N LYS A 74 -6.58 4.38 4.03
CA LYS A 74 -6.94 5.35 5.06
C LYS A 74 -5.74 6.22 5.48
N ILE A 75 -4.56 5.62 5.62
CA ILE A 75 -3.33 6.36 5.95
C ILE A 75 -3.01 7.38 4.86
N LYS A 76 -3.10 6.99 3.57
CA LYS A 76 -2.91 7.92 2.45
C LYS A 76 -3.95 9.04 2.42
N GLN A 77 -5.22 8.72 2.72
CA GLN A 77 -6.28 9.72 2.79
C GLN A 77 -6.05 10.71 3.93
N LEU A 78 -5.67 10.24 5.12
CA LEU A 78 -5.34 11.11 6.24
C LEU A 78 -4.12 11.99 5.93
N GLU A 79 -3.11 11.44 5.24
CA GLU A 79 -1.95 12.21 4.79
C GLU A 79 -2.34 13.29 3.78
N GLU A 80 -3.21 12.98 2.83
CA GLU A 80 -3.75 13.93 1.86
C GLU A 80 -4.62 15.02 2.52
N GLU A 81 -5.45 14.65 3.49
CA GLU A 81 -6.22 15.61 4.30
C GLU A 81 -5.30 16.56 5.08
N ASN A 82 -4.22 16.02 5.66
CA ASN A 82 -3.24 16.80 6.40
C ASN A 82 -2.49 17.78 5.46
N GLN A 83 -2.08 17.30 4.29
CA GLN A 83 -1.48 18.14 3.25
C GLN A 83 -2.45 19.23 2.77
N ASN A 84 -3.73 18.90 2.56
CA ASN A 84 -4.75 19.86 2.15
C ASN A 84 -4.98 20.93 3.24
N LEU A 85 -4.99 20.52 4.51
CA LEU A 85 -5.14 21.44 5.63
C LEU A 85 -3.94 22.40 5.73
N HIS A 86 -2.72 21.88 5.57
CA HIS A 86 -1.50 22.70 5.49
C HIS A 86 -1.56 23.70 4.32
N ASN A 87 -2.05 23.28 3.16
CA ASN A 87 -2.20 24.16 1.99
C ASN A 87 -3.21 25.28 2.27
N LYS A 88 -4.37 24.96 2.85
CA LYS A 88 -5.37 25.96 3.25
C LYS A 88 -4.83 26.94 4.28
N LEU A 89 -4.11 26.45 5.29
CA LEU A 89 -3.49 27.30 6.31
C LEU A 89 -2.45 28.24 5.68
N SER A 90 -1.63 27.72 4.76
CA SER A 90 -0.63 28.53 4.03
C SER A 90 -1.28 29.67 3.23
N LEU A 91 -2.49 29.45 2.71
CA LEU A 91 -3.23 30.45 1.95
C LEU A 91 -3.75 31.58 2.87
N TYR A 92 -4.32 31.23 4.03
CA TYR A 92 -4.75 32.23 5.01
C TYR A 92 -3.58 33.08 5.52
N LEU A 93 -2.44 32.46 5.81
CA LEU A 93 -1.24 33.19 6.23
C LEU A 93 -0.75 34.15 5.15
N LYS A 94 -0.74 33.73 3.87
CA LYS A 94 -0.36 34.62 2.75
C LYS A 94 -1.30 35.83 2.65
N LEU A 95 -2.61 35.63 2.81
CA LEU A 95 -3.58 36.73 2.80
C LEU A 95 -3.38 37.72 3.96
N LEU A 96 -3.04 37.22 5.15
CA LEU A 96 -2.72 38.07 6.30
C LEU A 96 -1.46 38.91 6.05
N TRP A 97 -0.39 38.31 5.52
CA TRP A 97 0.83 39.04 5.17
C TRP A 97 0.59 40.15 4.16
N ILE A 98 -0.26 39.91 3.15
CA ILE A 98 -0.64 40.93 2.17
C ILE A 98 -1.37 42.09 2.86
N ASN A 99 -2.32 41.82 3.76
CA ASN A 99 -3.04 42.87 4.49
C ASN A 99 -2.11 43.69 5.39
N ILE A 100 -1.22 43.02 6.14
CA ILE A 100 -0.24 43.70 7.00
C ILE A 100 0.65 44.62 6.17
N PHE A 101 1.12 44.15 5.01
CA PHE A 101 1.94 44.94 4.10
C PHE A 101 1.20 46.18 3.57
N LEU A 102 -0.07 46.05 3.21
CA LEU A 102 -0.91 47.18 2.77
C LEU A 102 -1.11 48.23 3.88
N LEU A 103 -1.37 47.79 5.11
CA LEU A 103 -1.51 48.68 6.26
C LEU A 103 -0.19 49.40 6.57
N PHE A 104 0.94 48.69 6.48
CA PHE A 104 2.26 49.27 6.69
C PHE A 104 2.61 50.33 5.64
N LEU A 105 2.31 50.07 4.37
CA LEU A 105 2.43 51.06 3.28
C LEU A 105 1.57 52.29 3.53
N SER A 106 0.32 52.10 3.94
CA SER A 106 -0.60 53.19 4.28
C SER A 106 -0.10 54.01 5.47
N LEU A 107 0.51 53.38 6.47
CA LEU A 107 1.09 54.09 7.61
C LEU A 107 2.31 54.91 7.19
N LEU A 108 3.18 54.34 6.36
CA LEU A 108 4.37 55.01 5.82
C LEU A 108 4.01 56.26 5.02
N THR A 109 2.97 56.21 4.19
CA THR A 109 2.52 57.37 3.41
C THR A 109 1.99 58.49 4.31
N LEU A 110 1.25 58.15 5.36
CA LEU A 110 0.77 59.12 6.36
C LEU A 110 1.93 59.77 7.12
N LEU A 111 2.92 58.98 7.55
CA LEU A 111 4.11 59.51 8.23
C LEU A 111 4.93 60.43 7.30
N TYR A 112 5.07 60.05 6.03
CA TYR A 112 5.76 60.87 5.03
C TYR A 112 5.05 62.21 4.79
N LEU A 113 3.72 62.20 4.72
CA LEU A 113 2.91 63.42 4.59
C LEU A 113 2.99 64.31 5.82
N TRP A 114 3.09 63.73 7.02
CA TRP A 114 3.19 64.50 8.27
C TRP A 114 4.55 65.18 8.44
N ASN A 115 5.63 64.59 7.91
CA ASN A 115 6.99 65.11 8.03
C ASN A 115 7.36 66.14 6.93
N LYS A 116 6.43 66.44 6.01
CA LYS A 116 6.61 67.40 4.92
C LYS A 116 5.82 68.67 5.19
#